data_AF-A0A7X8FS21-F1
#
_entry.id   AF-A0A7X8FS21-F1
#
_cell.length_a   1.000
_cell.length_b   1.000
_cell.length_c   1.000
_cell.angle_alpha   90.00
_cell.angle_beta   90.00
_cell.angle_gamma   90.00
#
_symmetry.space_group_name_H-M   'P 1'
#
loop_
_entity.id
_entity.type
_entity.pdbx_description
1 polymer ?
#
loop_
_entity_poly.entity_id
_entity_poly.type
_entity_poly.pdbx_seq_one_letter_code
_entity_poly.pdbx_strand_id
1 'polypeptide(L)'
;MKNHWVKRPLRIGGLTLLLLVAIGICIGLQGRGVVQAEEETTIKPTMVRVQGYAEQTTAPTIAYLTLGAQSQADDVKTAQAQNTKDMDAVLGAIKEKGIPDNHIQTVNYYVNPRYDNYGASITGYEVIHAVRVKVEDIDKAGEIIDAA
;
A
#
# COMPACT_ATOMS: atom_id res chain seq x y z
N MET A 1 -29.77 -55.74 93.93
CA MET A 1 -30.10 -54.52 94.73
C MET A 1 -28.99 -54.29 95.74
N LYS A 2 -28.45 -53.06 95.76
CA LYS A 2 -27.69 -52.37 96.83
C LYS A 2 -26.32 -52.93 97.23
N ASN A 3 -25.27 -52.15 97.53
CA ASN A 3 -24.84 -50.76 97.32
C ASN A 3 -23.36 -50.71 97.79
N HIS A 4 -22.66 -49.62 97.47
CA HIS A 4 -21.57 -48.91 98.19
C HIS A 4 -20.47 -49.63 99.00
N TRP A 5 -19.21 -49.42 98.60
CA TRP A 5 -18.07 -49.24 99.52
C TRP A 5 -17.10 -48.16 99.01
N VAL A 6 -16.45 -47.50 99.97
CA VAL A 6 -15.82 -46.17 99.93
C VAL A 6 -14.30 -46.29 100.20
N LYS A 7 -13.53 -45.28 99.74
CA LYS A 7 -12.39 -44.59 100.41
C LYS A 7 -10.99 -44.72 99.76
N ARG A 8 -10.25 -43.59 99.84
CA ARG A 8 -8.82 -43.39 100.25
C ARG A 8 -7.77 -42.90 99.19
N PRO A 9 -6.62 -42.29 99.58
CA PRO A 9 -6.29 -40.85 99.34
C PRO A 9 -4.93 -40.52 98.66
N LEU A 10 -4.71 -39.21 98.41
CA LEU A 10 -3.47 -38.38 98.37
C LEU A 10 -2.37 -38.64 97.30
N ARG A 11 -1.93 -37.60 96.54
CA ARG A 11 -0.58 -37.51 95.91
C ARG A 11 -0.20 -36.14 95.29
N ILE A 12 0.99 -35.62 95.65
CA ILE A 12 1.57 -34.28 95.40
C ILE A 12 2.20 -34.12 93.98
N GLY A 13 1.81 -34.94 93.00
CA GLY A 13 2.42 -34.94 91.65
C GLY A 13 1.99 -33.79 90.73
N GLY A 14 0.95 -33.02 91.07
CA GLY A 14 0.34 -32.05 90.16
C GLY A 14 1.09 -30.71 90.02
N LEU A 15 1.87 -30.30 91.02
CA LEU A 15 2.40 -28.93 91.07
C LEU A 15 3.66 -28.74 90.22
N THR A 16 4.45 -29.80 90.02
CA THR A 16 5.66 -29.76 89.17
C THR A 16 5.32 -29.85 87.68
N LEU A 17 4.17 -30.44 87.32
CA LEU A 17 3.73 -30.56 85.93
C LEU A 17 3.16 -29.23 85.38
N LEU A 18 2.58 -28.38 86.23
CA LEU A 18 2.01 -27.09 85.82
C LEU A 18 3.06 -26.02 85.48
N LEU A 19 4.26 -26.08 86.07
CA LEU A 19 5.35 -25.11 85.82
C LEU A 19 6.03 -25.30 84.47
N LEU A 20 6.07 -26.53 83.93
CA LEU A 20 6.66 -26.82 82.62
C LEU A 20 5.76 -26.41 81.44
N VAL A 21 4.44 -26.36 81.65
CA VAL A 21 3.48 -25.95 80.60
C VAL A 21 3.52 -24.45 80.34
N ALA A 22 3.85 -23.63 81.34
CA ALA A 22 3.87 -22.16 81.20
C ALA A 22 5.05 -21.62 80.37
N ILE A 23 6.20 -22.31 80.36
CA ILE A 23 7.40 -21.86 79.62
C ILE A 23 7.31 -22.21 78.13
N GLY A 24 6.60 -23.29 77.76
CA GLY A 24 6.40 -23.68 76.36
C GLY A 24 5.54 -22.71 75.54
N ILE A 25 4.67 -21.93 76.19
CA ILE A 25 3.73 -21.03 75.50
C ILE A 25 4.41 -19.71 75.06
N CYS A 26 5.52 -19.29 75.71
CA CYS A 26 6.19 -18.03 75.39
C CYS A 26 7.11 -18.09 74.14
N ILE A 27 7.50 -19.27 73.67
CA ILE A 27 8.39 -19.43 72.49
C ILE A 27 7.58 -19.53 71.18
N GLY A 28 6.29 -19.85 71.24
CA GLY A 28 5.40 -19.94 70.07
C GLY A 28 5.01 -18.61 69.43
N LEU A 29 5.43 -17.46 69.99
CA LEU A 29 5.01 -16.12 69.55
C LEU A 29 6.01 -15.40 68.62
N GLN A 30 7.16 -15.99 68.27
CA GLN A 30 8.14 -15.38 67.34
C GLN A 30 7.84 -15.64 65.85
N GLY A 31 6.70 -16.26 65.54
CA GLY A 31 6.24 -16.50 64.17
C GLY A 31 5.33 -15.42 63.63
N ARG A 32 5.81 -14.17 63.50
CA ARG A 32 5.14 -13.15 62.66
C ARG A 32 6.19 -12.38 61.87
N GLY A 33 6.58 -12.95 60.73
CA GLY A 33 7.31 -12.22 59.71
C GLY A 33 6.52 -11.00 59.26
N VAL A 34 7.20 -9.86 59.13
CA VAL A 34 6.66 -8.70 58.44
C VAL A 34 6.69 -9.05 56.95
N VAL A 35 5.55 -9.44 56.40
CA VAL A 35 5.38 -9.62 54.95
C VAL A 35 5.17 -8.24 54.37
N GLN A 36 6.19 -7.70 53.73
CA GLN A 36 6.07 -6.50 52.91
C GLN A 36 5.53 -6.95 51.55
N ALA A 37 4.28 -6.63 51.25
CA ALA A 37 3.68 -6.87 49.95
C ALA A 37 4.15 -5.78 49.00
N GLU A 38 4.99 -6.14 48.03
CA GLU A 38 5.33 -5.26 46.90
C GLU A 38 4.39 -5.62 45.75
N GLU A 39 3.34 -4.81 45.58
CA GLU A 39 2.38 -4.96 44.49
C GLU A 39 2.98 -4.31 43.23
N GLU A 40 3.83 -5.05 42.50
CA GLU A 40 4.20 -4.66 41.14
C GLU A 40 3.02 -4.91 40.19
N THR A 41 2.11 -3.93 40.10
CA THR A 41 1.15 -3.84 39.00
C THR A 41 1.91 -3.61 37.68
N THR A 42 2.39 -4.70 37.08
CA THR A 42 2.92 -4.68 35.71
C THR A 42 1.75 -4.44 34.76
N ILE A 43 1.49 -3.18 34.38
CA ILE A 43 0.57 -2.87 33.29
C ILE A 43 1.23 -3.36 31.98
N LYS A 44 0.90 -4.58 31.56
CA LYS A 44 1.21 -5.03 30.20
C LYS A 44 0.38 -4.18 29.24
N PRO A 45 0.97 -3.45 28.28
CA PRO A 45 0.18 -2.69 27.32
C PRO A 45 -0.70 -3.64 26.52
N THR A 46 -2.02 -3.41 26.53
CA THR A 46 -2.96 -4.11 25.65
C THR A 46 -2.73 -3.61 24.22
N MET A 47 -1.93 -4.34 23.44
CA MET A 47 -1.60 -3.99 22.06
C MET A 47 -2.51 -4.75 21.10
N VAL A 48 -3.33 -4.02 20.35
CA VAL A 48 -4.07 -4.55 19.20
C VAL A 48 -3.35 -4.08 17.95
N ARG A 49 -2.77 -5.02 17.20
CA ARG A 49 -2.12 -4.76 15.91
C ARG A 49 -3.06 -5.19 14.80
N VAL A 50 -3.43 -4.25 13.94
CA VAL A 50 -4.26 -4.50 12.76
C VAL A 50 -3.40 -4.25 11.52
N GLN A 51 -3.46 -5.15 10.55
CA GLN A 51 -2.95 -4.92 9.21
C GLN A 51 -4.15 -4.84 8.27
N GLY A 52 -4.29 -3.70 7.59
CA GLY A 52 -5.27 -3.50 6.54
C GLY A 52 -4.58 -3.55 5.18
N TYR A 53 -5.19 -4.28 4.25
CA TYR A 53 -4.84 -4.24 2.83
C TYR A 53 -6.06 -3.68 2.09
N ALA A 54 -5.83 -2.71 1.20
CA ALA A 54 -6.85 -2.16 0.33
C ALA A 54 -6.37 -2.26 -1.11
N GLU A 55 -7.21 -2.83 -1.96
CA GLU A 55 -6.99 -2.91 -3.40
C GLU A 55 -8.23 -2.32 -4.07
N GLN A 56 -8.03 -1.43 -5.04
CA GLN A 56 -9.11 -0.83 -5.81
C GLN A 56 -8.76 -0.94 -7.29
N THR A 57 -9.62 -1.64 -8.02
CA THR A 57 -9.55 -1.72 -9.48
C THR A 57 -10.60 -0.80 -10.07
N THR A 58 -10.20 0.12 -10.94
CA THR A 58 -11.10 1.06 -11.64
C THR A 58 -10.81 1.01 -13.13
N ALA A 59 -11.85 1.16 -13.95
CA ALA A 59 -11.70 1.23 -15.40
C ALA A 59 -10.92 2.49 -15.82
N PRO A 60 -10.09 2.42 -16.88
CA PRO A 60 -9.44 3.59 -17.46
C PRO A 60 -10.49 4.57 -18.01
N THR A 61 -10.25 5.87 -17.84
CA THR A 61 -11.14 6.95 -18.33
C THR A 61 -10.52 7.79 -19.43
N ILE A 62 -9.23 7.63 -19.75
CA ILE A 62 -8.54 8.43 -20.77
C ILE A 62 -7.74 7.49 -21.67
N ALA A 63 -7.85 7.69 -22.97
CA ALA A 63 -6.97 7.11 -23.98
C ALA A 63 -6.00 8.16 -24.52
N TYR A 64 -4.77 7.74 -24.78
CA TYR A 64 -3.80 8.53 -25.52
C TYR A 64 -3.55 7.86 -26.86
N LEU A 65 -3.97 8.54 -27.93
CA LEU A 65 -3.76 8.08 -29.31
C LEU A 65 -2.53 8.78 -29.87
N THR A 66 -1.73 8.08 -30.66
CA THR A 66 -0.64 8.69 -31.42
C THR A 66 -0.98 8.59 -32.89
N LEU A 67 -1.22 9.73 -33.50
CA LEU A 67 -1.64 9.86 -34.90
C LEU A 67 -0.57 10.65 -35.64
N GLY A 68 -0.31 10.29 -36.89
CA GLY A 68 0.84 10.80 -37.60
C GLY A 68 0.67 10.75 -39.10
N ALA A 69 1.37 11.63 -39.81
CA ALA A 69 1.50 11.61 -41.25
C ALA A 69 2.97 11.45 -41.62
N GLN A 70 3.20 10.65 -42.66
CA GLN A 70 4.51 10.42 -43.23
C GLN A 70 4.46 10.74 -44.72
N SER A 71 5.41 11.53 -45.18
CA SER A 71 5.52 11.91 -46.59
C SER A 71 6.95 11.72 -47.07
N GLN A 72 7.09 11.46 -48.37
CA GLN A 72 8.39 11.28 -49.01
C GLN A 72 8.45 12.09 -50.31
N ALA A 73 9.58 12.75 -50.56
CA ALA A 73 9.85 13.45 -51.81
C ALA A 73 11.36 13.54 -52.08
N ASP A 74 11.75 13.86 -53.31
CA ASP A 74 13.16 14.00 -53.70
C ASP A 74 13.83 15.19 -53.01
N ASP A 75 13.05 16.22 -52.63
CA ASP A 75 13.52 17.40 -51.91
C ASP A 75 12.81 17.58 -50.56
N VAL A 76 13.55 18.12 -49.58
CA VAL A 76 13.05 18.34 -48.22
C VAL A 76 11.83 19.26 -48.18
N LYS A 77 11.81 20.32 -49.01
CA LYS A 77 10.74 21.32 -48.93
C LYS A 77 9.41 20.76 -49.39
N THR A 78 9.41 20.00 -50.47
CA THR A 78 8.22 19.31 -50.96
C THR A 78 7.76 18.25 -49.98
N ALA A 79 8.69 17.45 -49.41
CA ALA A 79 8.34 16.46 -48.40
C ALA A 79 7.69 17.12 -47.17
N GLN A 80 8.24 18.23 -46.68
CA GLN A 80 7.66 19.00 -45.57
C GLN A 80 6.31 19.61 -45.91
N ALA A 81 6.18 20.28 -47.05
CA ALA A 81 4.93 20.90 -47.46
C ALA A 81 3.80 19.87 -47.60
N GLN A 82 4.10 18.70 -48.18
CA GLN A 82 3.16 17.60 -48.27
C GLN A 82 2.80 17.08 -46.88
N ASN A 83 3.78 16.91 -45.99
CA ASN A 83 3.54 16.45 -44.63
C ASN A 83 2.64 17.41 -43.84
N THR A 84 2.89 18.71 -43.95
CA THR A 84 2.09 19.74 -43.30
C THR A 84 0.65 19.67 -43.80
N LYS A 85 0.44 19.58 -45.11
CA LYS A 85 -0.90 19.46 -45.68
C LYS A 85 -1.65 18.21 -45.19
N ASP A 86 -0.97 17.08 -45.17
CA ASP A 86 -1.56 15.82 -44.71
C ASP A 86 -1.86 15.87 -43.21
N MET A 87 -0.96 16.44 -42.41
CA MET A 87 -1.18 16.63 -40.98
C MET A 87 -2.31 17.63 -40.68
N ASP A 88 -2.42 18.71 -41.44
CA ASP A 88 -3.49 19.70 -41.27
C ASP A 88 -4.86 19.05 -41.53
N ALA A 89 -4.95 18.13 -42.49
CA ALA A 89 -6.16 17.35 -42.75
C ALA A 89 -6.51 16.43 -41.56
N VAL A 90 -5.52 15.69 -41.04
CA VAL A 90 -5.68 14.83 -39.86
C VAL A 90 -6.14 15.63 -38.64
N LEU A 91 -5.47 16.76 -38.35
CA LEU A 91 -5.82 17.65 -37.26
C LEU A 91 -7.22 18.25 -37.43
N GLY A 92 -7.60 18.61 -38.66
CA GLY A 92 -8.95 19.08 -38.98
C GLY A 92 -10.01 18.04 -38.63
N ALA A 93 -9.84 16.81 -39.11
CA ALA A 93 -10.79 15.73 -38.87
C ALA A 93 -10.93 15.39 -37.37
N ILE A 94 -9.82 15.37 -36.63
CA ILE A 94 -9.84 15.12 -35.19
C ILE A 94 -10.56 16.25 -34.42
N LYS A 95 -10.36 17.51 -34.82
CA LYS A 95 -11.05 18.66 -34.22
C LYS A 95 -12.55 18.66 -34.50
N GLU A 96 -12.96 18.26 -35.71
CA GLU A 96 -14.38 18.10 -36.07
C GLU A 96 -15.10 17.06 -35.20
N LYS A 97 -14.37 16.06 -34.68
CA LYS A 97 -14.88 15.08 -33.72
C LYS A 97 -14.93 15.57 -32.27
N GLY A 98 -14.63 16.85 -32.04
CA GLY A 98 -14.79 17.49 -30.73
C GLY A 98 -13.56 17.41 -29.83
N ILE A 99 -12.40 17.01 -30.34
CA ILE A 99 -11.14 17.07 -29.60
C ILE A 99 -10.64 18.53 -29.59
N PRO A 100 -10.44 19.13 -28.40
CA PRO A 100 -9.93 20.50 -28.29
C PRO A 100 -8.42 20.56 -28.54
N ASP A 101 -7.94 21.71 -29.00
CA ASP A 101 -6.52 21.94 -29.33
C ASP A 101 -5.57 21.68 -28.15
N ASN A 102 -6.02 21.93 -26.91
CA ASN A 102 -5.22 21.67 -25.70
C ASN A 102 -5.02 20.17 -25.41
N HIS A 103 -5.77 19.28 -26.09
CA HIS A 103 -5.62 17.83 -26.00
C HIS A 103 -4.73 17.26 -27.10
N ILE A 104 -4.21 18.11 -27.99
CA ILE A 104 -3.34 17.72 -29.09
C ILE A 104 -1.93 18.23 -28.78
N GLN A 105 -0.96 17.33 -28.79
CA GLN A 105 0.43 17.65 -28.52
C GLN A 105 1.32 17.00 -29.58
N THR A 106 2.12 17.77 -30.31
CA THR A 106 3.17 17.19 -31.17
C THR A 106 4.19 16.45 -30.31
N VAL A 107 4.38 15.17 -30.60
CA VAL A 107 5.34 14.32 -29.87
C VAL A 107 6.59 14.06 -30.68
N ASN A 108 6.47 13.96 -32.01
CA ASN A 108 7.59 13.68 -32.89
C ASN A 108 7.50 14.53 -34.16
N TYR A 109 8.65 15.05 -34.60
CA TYR A 109 8.82 15.64 -35.92
C TYR A 109 10.24 15.36 -36.39
N TYR A 110 10.38 14.57 -37.45
CA TYR A 110 11.67 14.12 -37.97
C TYR A 110 11.74 14.31 -39.48
N VAL A 111 12.93 14.62 -39.96
CA VAL A 111 13.25 14.69 -41.39
C VAL A 111 14.46 13.80 -41.61
N ASN A 112 14.26 12.69 -42.31
CA ASN A 112 15.28 11.67 -42.54
C ASN A 112 15.67 11.64 -44.02
N PRO A 113 16.97 11.69 -44.37
CA PRO A 113 17.40 11.39 -45.72
C PRO A 113 17.18 9.90 -46.00
N ARG A 114 16.67 9.58 -47.19
CA ARG A 114 16.59 8.22 -47.72
C ARG A 114 17.80 7.99 -48.61
N TYR A 115 18.46 6.85 -48.44
CA TYR A 115 19.61 6.45 -49.23
C TYR A 115 19.22 5.37 -50.22
N ASP A 116 20.02 5.19 -51.27
CA ASP A 116 19.95 4.01 -52.13
C ASP A 116 20.30 2.72 -51.36
N ASN A 117 20.05 1.58 -51.98
CA ASN A 117 20.32 0.26 -51.38
C ASN A 117 21.81 0.01 -51.05
N TYR A 118 22.70 0.82 -51.61
CA TYR A 118 24.16 0.72 -51.41
C TYR A 118 24.67 1.75 -50.39
N GLY A 119 23.80 2.61 -49.85
CA GLY A 119 24.15 3.70 -48.94
C GLY A 119 24.99 4.81 -49.58
N ALA A 120 25.12 4.83 -50.91
CA ALA A 120 26.08 5.68 -51.59
C ALA A 120 25.53 7.07 -51.91
N SER A 121 24.24 7.17 -52.22
CA SER A 121 23.59 8.42 -52.59
C SER A 121 22.25 8.62 -51.88
N ILE A 122 21.91 9.87 -51.59
CA ILE A 122 20.58 10.26 -51.11
C ILE A 122 19.61 10.17 -52.29
N THR A 123 18.55 9.39 -52.12
CA THR A 123 17.48 9.18 -53.11
C THR A 123 16.24 10.02 -52.82
N GLY A 124 16.18 10.65 -51.65
CA GLY A 124 15.13 11.58 -51.28
C GLY A 124 15.10 11.84 -49.79
N TYR A 125 13.98 12.37 -49.31
CA TYR A 125 13.75 12.71 -47.92
C TYR A 125 12.39 12.20 -47.48
N GLU A 126 12.34 11.81 -46.22
CA GLU A 126 11.15 11.40 -45.52
C GLU A 126 10.89 12.34 -44.36
N VAL A 127 9.65 12.80 -44.24
CA VAL A 127 9.20 13.60 -43.10
C VAL A 127 8.20 12.78 -42.32
N ILE A 128 8.42 12.66 -41.02
CA ILE A 128 7.53 11.99 -40.07
C ILE A 128 7.07 13.04 -39.07
N HIS A 129 5.76 13.21 -38.94
CA HIS A 129 5.16 14.08 -37.94
C HIS A 129 4.11 13.27 -37.18
N ALA A 130 4.20 13.25 -35.86
CA ALA A 130 3.22 12.58 -35.01
C ALA A 130 2.78 13.49 -33.85
N VAL A 131 1.48 13.42 -33.58
CA VAL A 131 0.79 14.09 -32.49
C VAL A 131 0.19 13.06 -31.55
N ARG A 132 0.24 13.35 -30.25
CA ARG A 132 -0.50 12.65 -29.22
C ARG A 132 -1.81 13.38 -28.98
N VAL A 133 -2.89 12.63 -29.02
CA VAL A 133 -4.25 13.10 -28.78
C VAL A 133 -4.77 12.48 -27.49
N LYS A 134 -5.21 13.34 -26.56
CA LYS A 134 -5.89 12.93 -25.33
C LYS A 134 -7.38 12.80 -25.59
N VAL A 135 -7.91 11.59 -25.42
CA VAL A 135 -9.33 11.28 -25.55
C VAL A 135 -9.89 10.94 -24.18
N GLU A 136 -10.79 11.78 -23.67
CA GLU A 136 -11.42 11.60 -22.34
C GLU A 136 -12.59 10.60 -22.34
N ASP A 137 -13.03 10.21 -23.53
CA ASP A 137 -14.12 9.26 -23.73
C ASP A 137 -13.56 8.10 -24.56
N ILE A 138 -13.09 7.05 -23.88
CA ILE A 138 -12.42 5.90 -24.52
C ILE A 138 -13.29 5.25 -25.59
N ASP A 139 -14.61 5.27 -25.43
CA ASP A 139 -15.54 4.66 -26.39
C ASP A 139 -15.49 5.38 -27.75
N LYS A 140 -15.12 6.66 -27.77
CA LYS A 140 -14.95 7.45 -29.01
C LYS A 140 -13.58 7.28 -29.66
N ALA A 141 -12.64 6.60 -29.01
CA ALA A 141 -11.27 6.47 -29.53
C ALA A 141 -11.25 5.82 -30.93
N GLY A 142 -12.14 4.85 -31.20
CA GLY A 142 -12.27 4.23 -32.52
C GLY A 142 -12.73 5.21 -33.60
N GLU A 143 -13.73 6.04 -33.30
CA GLU A 143 -14.21 7.06 -34.24
C GLU A 143 -13.16 8.14 -34.55
N ILE A 144 -12.28 8.44 -33.59
CA ILE A 144 -11.15 9.36 -33.79
C ILE A 144 -10.10 8.74 -34.70
N ILE A 145 -9.84 7.43 -34.58
CA ILE A 145 -8.92 6.71 -35.44
C ILE A 145 -9.46 6.64 -36.88
N ASP A 146 -10.75 6.34 -37.05
CA ASP A 146 -11.38 6.24 -38.38
C ASP A 146 -11.50 7.58 -39.10
N ALA A 147 -11.47 8.69 -38.37
CA ALA A 147 -11.51 10.04 -38.93
C ALA A 147 -10.13 10.55 -39.39
N ALA A 148 -9.05 10.00 -38.85
CA ALA A 148 -7.67 10.41 -39.12
C ALA A 148 -7.09 9.69 -40.35
#